data_AF-A0A832WRC8-F1
#
_entry.id   AF-A0A832WRC8-F1
#
_cell.length_a   1.000
_cell.length_b   1.000
_cell.length_c   1.000
_cell.angle_alpha   90.00
_cell.angle_beta   90.00
_cell.angle_gamma   90.00
#
_symmetry.space_group_name_H-M   'P 1'
#
loop_
_entity.id
_entity.type
_entity.pdbx_description
1 polymer ?
#
loop_
_entity_poly.entity_id
_entity_poly.type
_entity_poly.pdbx_seq_one_letter_code
_entity_poly.pdbx_strand_id
1 'polypeptide(L)' 'MKERVVEAKRLVGKKTVRGKTYEYEYYTLPLNLYIPKSMIEKHGTKYLLQVDEESGTITIKPTESK' A
#
# COMPACT_ATOMS: atom_id res chain seq x y z
N MET A 1 -7.93 -4.15 19.60
CA MET A 1 -7.93 -3.62 18.22
C MET A 1 -7.29 -2.24 18.20
N LYS A 2 -6.20 -2.05 17.45
CA LYS A 2 -5.50 -0.76 17.30
C LYS A 2 -5.78 -0.20 15.91
N GLU A 3 -6.13 1.08 15.84
CA GLU A 3 -6.48 1.76 14.58
C GLU A 3 -5.61 2.97 14.36
N ARG A 4 -5.17 3.20 13.11
CA ARG A 4 -4.46 4.42 12.73
C ARG A 4 -4.65 4.74 11.26
N VAL A 5 -4.69 6.03 10.95
CA VAL A 5 -4.62 6.51 9.56
C VAL A 5 -3.16 6.47 9.13
N VAL A 6 -2.93 5.93 7.94
CA VAL A 6 -1.61 5.76 7.33
C VAL A 6 -1.68 6.22 5.88
N GLU A 7 -0.53 6.67 5.38
CA GLU A 7 -0.41 7.09 3.98
C GLU A 7 0.45 6.08 3.21
N ALA A 8 -0.04 5.68 2.04
CA ALA A 8 0.65 4.80 1.13
C ALA A 8 1.87 5.50 0.53
N LYS A 9 3.05 4.89 0.70
CA LYS A 9 4.30 5.38 0.12
C LYS A 9 4.47 4.79 -1.27
N ARG A 10 4.76 5.64 -2.26
CA ARG A 10 5.15 5.24 -3.61
C ARG A 10 6.62 4.82 -3.64
N LEU A 11 6.89 3.65 -4.23
CA LEU A 11 8.24 3.19 -4.53
C LEU A 11 8.35 2.90 -6.02
N VAL A 12 9.50 3.26 -6.59
CA VAL A 12 9.83 2.99 -7.99
C VAL A 12 11.02 2.05 -8.00
N GLY A 13 10.77 0.79 -8.34
CA GLY A 13 11.82 -0.20 -8.61
C GLY A 13 12.29 -0.07 -10.05
N LYS A 14 13.59 -0.18 -10.29
CA LYS A 14 14.15 -0.26 -11.64
C LYS A 14 14.83 -1.60 -11.82
N LYS A 15 14.53 -2.31 -12.91
CA LYS A 15 15.18 -3.58 -13.26
C LYS A 15 15.70 -3.51 -14.68
N THR A 16 17.01 -3.67 -14.85
CA THR A 16 17.63 -3.78 -16.17
C THR A 16 17.66 -5.25 -16.60
N VAL A 17 17.08 -5.55 -17.76
CA VAL A 17 17.05 -6.87 -18.37
C VAL A 17 17.54 -6.73 -19.81
N ARG A 18 18.66 -7.36 -20.15
CA ARG A 18 19.26 -7.34 -21.50
C ARG A 18 19.43 -5.92 -22.07
N GLY A 19 19.91 -4.98 -21.24
CA GLY A 19 20.12 -3.58 -21.62
C GLY A 19 18.85 -2.72 -21.67
N LYS A 20 17.66 -3.28 -21.45
CA LYS A 20 16.40 -2.52 -21.30
C LYS A 20 16.09 -2.32 -19.82
N THR A 21 15.85 -1.07 -19.40
CA THR A 21 15.45 -0.74 -18.03
C THR A 21 13.93 -0.67 -17.94
N TYR A 22 13.36 -1.48 -17.05
CA TYR A 22 11.94 -1.50 -16.73
C TYR A 22 11.73 -0.83 -15.37
N GLU A 23 10.77 0.08 -15.31
CA GLU A 23 10.35 0.73 -14.06
C GLU A 23 9.04 0.11 -13.58
N TYR A 24 9.00 -0.23 -12.29
CA TYR A 24 7.80 -0.75 -11.63
C TYR A 24 7.44 0.17 -10.50
N GLU A 25 6.19 0.64 -10.50
CA GLU A 25 5.64 1.45 -9.42
C GLU A 25 4.82 0.55 -8.51
N TYR A 26 5.15 0.56 -7.22
CA TYR A 26 4.38 -0.11 -6.19
C TYR A 26 4.16 0.80 -5.00
N TYR A 27 3.09 0.54 -4.26
CA TYR A 27 2.73 1.31 -3.08
C TYR A 27 2.80 0.42 -1.85
N THR A 28 3.25 0.97 -0.74
CA THR A 28 3.37 0.24 0.52
C THR A 28 2.76 1.02 1.68
N LEU A 29 2.09 0.30 2.57
CA LEU A 29 1.70 0.75 3.91
C LEU A 29 2.74 0.35 4.96
N PRO A 30 2.64 0.87 6.21
CA PRO A 30 3.45 0.37 7.33
C PRO A 30 3.41 -1.15 7.44
N LEU A 31 4.49 -1.73 7.97
CA LEU A 31 4.76 -3.18 7.93
C LEU A 31 5.09 -3.73 6.53
N ASN A 32 5.46 -2.85 5.58
CA ASN A 32 5.79 -3.20 4.20
C ASN A 32 4.64 -3.93 3.48
N LEU A 33 3.40 -3.60 3.83
CA LEU A 33 2.22 -4.19 3.20
C LEU A 33 2.04 -3.57 1.81
N TYR A 34 2.13 -4.42 0.79
CA TYR A 34 1.93 -4.00 -0.59
C TYR A 34 0.46 -3.63 -0.85
N ILE A 35 0.26 -2.50 -1.55
CA ILE A 35 -1.02 -2.11 -2.12
C ILE A 35 -0.89 -2.05 -3.64
N PRO A 36 -1.81 -2.70 -4.39
CA PRO A 36 -1.88 -2.56 -5.84
C PRO A 36 -2.10 -1.12 -6.28
N LYS A 37 -1.41 -0.70 -7.34
CA LYS A 37 -1.56 0.63 -7.94
C LYS A 37 -3.03 0.98 -8.24
N SER A 38 -3.81 0.04 -8.76
CA SER A 38 -5.24 0.24 -9.07
C SER A 38 -6.08 0.61 -7.85
N MET A 39 -5.70 0.16 -6.65
CA MET A 39 -6.39 0.52 -5.42
C MET A 39 -6.10 1.97 -5.02
N ILE A 40 -4.85 2.42 -5.21
CA ILE A 40 -4.45 3.82 -4.97
C ILE A 40 -5.13 4.77 -5.96
N GLU A 41 -5.16 4.40 -7.25
CA GLU A 41 -5.79 5.21 -8.28
C GLU A 41 -7.28 5.41 -8.03
N LYS A 42 -7.95 4.39 -7.49
CA LYS A 42 -9.38 4.41 -7.21
C LYS A 42 -9.73 5.07 -5.87
N HIS A 43 -8.92 4.87 -4.83
CA HIS A 43 -9.27 5.22 -3.45
C HIS A 43 -8.33 6.23 -2.77
N GLY A 44 -7.34 6.76 -3.50
CA GLY A 44 -6.35 7.68 -2.94
C GLY A 44 -5.28 6.99 -2.10
N THR A 45 -4.49 7.78 -1.38
CA THR A 45 -3.30 7.30 -0.64
C THR A 45 -3.54 7.11 0.86
N LYS A 46 -4.67 7.58 1.40
CA LYS A 46 -4.97 7.50 2.83
C LYS A 46 -5.81 6.26 3.16
N TYR A 47 -5.31 5.46 4.10
CA TYR A 47 -5.94 4.23 4.54
C TYR A 47 -6.04 4.17 6.06
N LEU A 48 -7.11 3.56 6.57
CA LEU A 48 -7.24 3.12 7.94
C LEU A 48 -6.65 1.71 8.07
N LEU A 49 -5.63 1.59 8.90
CA LEU A 49 -5.02 0.31 9.28
C LEU A 49 -5.58 -0.12 10.63
N GLN A 50 -6.25 -1.27 10.66
CA GLN A 50 -6.76 -1.89 11.87
C GLN A 50 -5.95 -3.16 12.16
N VAL A 51 -5.36 -3.27 13.34
CA VAL A 51 -4.62 -4.45 13.79
C VAL A 51 -5.35 -5.08 14.96
N ASP A 52 -5.77 -6.31 14.77
CA ASP A 52 -6.31 -7.16 15.81
C ASP A 52 -5.24 -8.17 16.24
N GLU A 53 -4.66 -7.94 17.41
CA GLU A 53 -3.59 -8.79 17.97
C GLU A 53 -4.14 -10.12 18.51
N GLU A 54 -5.45 -10.21 18.79
CA GLU A 54 -6.07 -11.43 19.31
C GLU A 54 -6.31 -12.45 18.19
N SER A 55 -6.91 -12.00 17.07
CA SER A 55 -7.09 -12.86 15.89
C SER A 55 -5.87 -12.90 14.95
N GLY A 56 -4.89 -12.02 15.14
CA GLY A 56 -3.76 -11.85 14.22
C GLY A 56 -4.14 -11.20 12.89
N THR A 57 -5.29 -10.53 12.81
CA THR A 57 -5.83 -9.96 11.57
C THR A 57 -5.37 -8.51 11.36
N ILE A 58 -4.91 -8.20 10.15
CA ILE A 58 -4.66 -6.83 9.69
C ILE A 58 -5.71 -6.47 8.64
N THR A 59 -6.48 -5.43 8.88
CA THR A 59 -7.48 -4.92 7.95
C THR A 59 -7.07 -3.54 7.44
N ILE A 60 -7.15 -3.35 6.12
CA ILE A 60 -6.83 -2.09 5.45
C ILE A 60 -8.10 -1.60 4.76
N LYS A 61 -8.53 -0.37 5.06
CA LYS A 61 -9.70 0.26 4.46
C LYS A 61 -9.32 1.64 3.92
N PRO A 62 -9.77 2.06 2.73
CA PRO A 62 -9.55 3.43 2.28
C PRO A 62 -10.34 4.40 3.16
N THR A 63 -9.79 5.59 3.44
CA THR A 63 -10.49 6.62 4.21
C THR A 63 -11.36 7.52 3.36
N GLU A 64 -11.07 7.62 2.05
CA GLU A 64 -11.82 8.41 1.09
C GLU A 64 -12.23 7.51 -0.07
N SER A 65 -13.54 7.33 -0.27
CA SER A 65 -14.06 6.84 -1.55
C SER A 65 -14.34 8.10 -2.39
N LYS A 66 -13.52 8.33 -3.42
CA LYS A 66 -13.85 9.35 -4.43
C LYS A 66 -15.10 8.96 -5.21
#